data_AF-A0A8H4BF27-F1
#
_entry.id   AF-A0A8H4BF27-F1
#
_cell.length_a   1.000
_cell.length_b   1.000
_cell.length_c   1.000
_cell.angle_alpha   90.00
_cell.angle_beta   90.00
_cell.angle_gamma   90.00
#
_symmetry.space_group_name_H-M   'P 1'
#
loop_
_entity.id
_entity.type
_entity.pdbx_description
1 polymer ?
#
loop_
_entity_poly.entity_id
_entity_poly.type
_entity_poly.pdbx_seq_one_letter_code
_entity_poly.pdbx_strand_id
1 'polypeptide(L)'
;MDGLRGWQKELPMATLKTEKDLEQWAIGSDKDIGGFSEASLDITPEGSAKFHGHISLDLPANQEIKQSGYAAIRTIPKAQTLFGTPCWDTSLFRYLALHVKGDKRKYFVNIQTDGVVKTDLFQHRLFLRTPGQWETVMIPFKDFILTNNGMIQEDQIEMFRQKVKTVGISLMDRQEGPFSIEIDWIKAMNTEFTEGDMDRIPPKEKA
;
A
#
# COMPACT_ATOMS: atom_id res chain seq x y z
N MET A 1 -0.40 -27.48 14.07
CA MET A 1 0.69 -27.85 13.13
C MET A 1 0.17 -27.53 11.74
N ASP A 2 0.36 -26.31 11.27
CA ASP A 2 0.03 -25.96 9.89
C ASP A 2 1.07 -26.63 8.99
N GLY A 3 0.62 -27.64 8.25
CA GLY A 3 1.44 -28.34 7.27
C GLY A 3 2.04 -27.34 6.28
N LEU A 4 3.28 -27.63 5.88
CA LEU A 4 4.06 -26.86 4.90
C LEU A 4 3.15 -26.45 3.72
N ARG A 5 2.67 -25.20 3.72
CA ARG A 5 2.03 -24.61 2.54
C ARG A 5 3.11 -24.60 1.47
N GLY A 6 2.94 -25.42 0.44
CA GLY A 6 3.82 -25.41 -0.72
C GLY A 6 3.91 -24.01 -1.31
N TRP A 7 4.97 -23.76 -2.09
CA TRP A 7 5.18 -22.48 -2.76
C TRP A 7 3.90 -22.01 -3.50
N GLN A 8 3.46 -20.78 -3.24
CA GLN A 8 2.33 -20.16 -3.92
C GLN A 8 2.84 -19.02 -4.79
N LYS A 9 2.26 -18.87 -6.00
CA LYS A 9 2.58 -17.75 -6.91
C LYS A 9 2.17 -16.40 -6.35
N GLU A 10 1.19 -16.39 -5.46
CA GLU A 10 0.57 -15.20 -4.91
C GLU A 10 0.33 -15.36 -3.41
N LEU A 11 0.52 -14.27 -2.68
CA LEU A 11 0.17 -14.13 -1.27
C LEU A 11 -0.83 -12.98 -1.15
N PRO A 12 -2.13 -13.26 -0.98
CA PRO A 12 -3.12 -12.24 -0.68
C PRO A 12 -2.74 -11.50 0.60
N MET A 13 -2.64 -10.17 0.52
CA MET A 13 -2.26 -9.36 1.68
C MET A 13 -3.48 -8.73 2.34
N ALA A 14 -4.40 -8.19 1.54
CA ALA A 14 -5.61 -7.56 2.07
C ALA A 14 -6.84 -7.86 1.19
N THR A 15 -7.98 -8.05 1.84
CA THR A 15 -9.30 -8.12 1.22
C THR A 15 -10.02 -6.79 1.42
N LEU A 16 -10.83 -6.41 0.44
CA LEU A 16 -11.55 -5.14 0.35
C LEU A 16 -12.86 -5.35 -0.45
N LYS A 17 -13.61 -6.40 -0.11
CA LYS A 17 -14.81 -6.84 -0.88
C LYS A 17 -16.11 -6.70 -0.13
N THR A 18 -16.04 -6.58 1.20
CA THR A 18 -17.19 -6.53 2.09
C THR A 18 -17.05 -5.42 3.11
N GLU A 19 -18.16 -4.93 3.66
CA GLU A 19 -18.16 -3.94 4.74
C GLU A 19 -17.29 -4.38 5.93
N LYS A 20 -17.29 -5.68 6.24
CA LYS A 20 -16.45 -6.26 7.29
C LYS A 20 -14.96 -6.18 6.96
N ASP A 21 -14.59 -6.24 5.68
CA ASP A 21 -13.19 -6.04 5.30
C ASP A 21 -12.72 -4.62 5.61
N LEU A 22 -13.60 -3.62 5.52
CA LEU A 22 -13.27 -2.23 5.82
C LEU A 22 -12.84 -2.03 7.28
N GLU A 23 -13.36 -2.85 8.21
CA GLU A 23 -12.93 -2.84 9.62
C GLU A 23 -11.45 -3.22 9.80
N GLN A 24 -10.83 -3.83 8.79
CA GLN A 24 -9.40 -4.16 8.78
C GLN A 24 -8.54 -3.02 8.22
N TRP A 25 -9.13 -1.87 7.92
CA TRP A 25 -8.47 -0.71 7.35
C TRP A 25 -8.65 0.53 8.23
N ALA A 26 -7.57 1.28 8.39
CA ALA A 26 -7.59 2.61 8.97
C ALA A 26 -7.60 3.64 7.85
N ILE A 27 -8.45 4.65 8.00
CA ILE A 27 -8.54 5.83 7.14
C ILE A 27 -7.98 7.01 7.95
N GLY A 28 -7.24 7.90 7.32
CA GLY A 28 -6.72 9.11 7.96
C GLY A 28 -6.53 10.23 6.95
N SER A 29 -6.48 11.46 7.45
CA SER A 29 -6.22 12.66 6.64
C SER A 29 -5.59 13.75 7.51
N ASP A 30 -5.16 14.86 6.91
CA ASP A 30 -4.66 15.99 7.68
C ASP A 30 -5.69 16.56 8.68
N LYS A 31 -6.99 16.23 8.53
CA LYS A 31 -8.04 16.54 9.50
C LYS A 31 -7.75 15.99 10.90
N ASP A 32 -7.02 14.88 10.99
CA ASP A 32 -6.60 14.28 12.27
C ASP A 32 -5.66 15.20 13.07
N ILE A 33 -4.98 16.12 12.38
CA ILE A 33 -4.11 17.15 12.97
C ILE A 33 -4.70 18.56 12.81
N GLY A 34 -5.97 18.70 12.39
CA GLY A 34 -6.66 19.98 12.26
C GLY A 34 -6.69 20.58 10.85
N GLY A 35 -6.19 19.86 9.85
CA GLY A 35 -6.40 20.20 8.43
C GLY A 35 -7.85 20.05 7.98
N PHE A 36 -8.06 20.23 6.68
CA PHE A 36 -9.40 20.32 6.08
C PHE A 36 -9.64 19.31 4.96
N SER A 37 -8.72 18.38 4.72
CA SER A 37 -8.93 17.29 3.77
C SER A 37 -9.96 16.29 4.32
N GLU A 38 -10.71 15.67 3.43
CA GLU A 38 -11.71 14.66 3.76
C GLU A 38 -11.42 13.37 3.00
N ALA A 39 -11.66 12.24 3.66
CA ALA A 39 -11.35 10.93 3.14
C ALA A 39 -12.37 9.89 3.64
N SER A 40 -12.80 9.03 2.72
CA SER A 40 -13.74 7.93 2.97
C SER A 40 -13.29 6.67 2.25
N LEU A 41 -13.71 5.52 2.78
CA LEU A 41 -13.49 4.21 2.19
C LEU A 41 -14.81 3.44 2.24
N ASP A 42 -15.36 3.11 1.09
CA ASP A 42 -16.67 2.45 0.96
C ASP A 42 -16.59 1.25 0.02
N ILE A 43 -17.47 0.25 0.19
CA ILE A 43 -17.62 -0.84 -0.79
C ILE A 43 -18.52 -0.40 -1.93
N THR A 44 -18.08 -0.61 -3.17
CA THR A 44 -18.88 -0.35 -4.37
C THR A 44 -19.87 -1.49 -4.63
N PRO A 45 -20.99 -1.23 -5.34
CA PRO A 45 -21.93 -2.29 -5.74
C PRO A 45 -21.28 -3.43 -6.54
N GLU A 46 -20.17 -3.16 -7.23
CA GLU A 46 -19.40 -4.11 -8.02
C GLU A 46 -18.44 -4.98 -7.18
N GLY A 47 -18.38 -4.78 -5.86
CA GLY A 47 -17.58 -5.62 -4.94
C GLY A 47 -16.10 -5.25 -4.87
N SER A 48 -15.78 -3.95 -5.04
CA SER A 48 -14.45 -3.38 -4.81
C SER A 48 -14.51 -2.31 -3.71
N ALA A 49 -13.37 -1.89 -3.16
CA ALA A 49 -13.35 -0.76 -2.23
C ALA A 49 -12.93 0.53 -2.93
N LYS A 50 -13.65 1.60 -2.65
CA LYS A 50 -13.41 2.94 -3.18
C LYS A 50 -12.84 3.83 -2.10
N PHE A 51 -11.60 4.26 -2.27
CA PHE A 51 -10.97 5.31 -1.48
C PHE A 51 -11.15 6.65 -2.19
N HIS A 52 -11.87 7.58 -1.56
CA HIS A 52 -12.24 8.86 -2.20
C HIS A 52 -12.38 9.99 -1.18
N GLY A 53 -12.43 11.22 -1.68
CA GLY A 53 -12.57 12.39 -0.83
C GLY A 53 -12.16 13.68 -1.52
N HIS A 54 -11.75 14.68 -0.73
CA HIS A 54 -11.34 15.99 -1.20
C HIS A 54 -10.08 16.44 -0.45
N ILE A 55 -9.03 16.81 -1.18
CA ILE A 55 -7.82 17.40 -0.60
C ILE A 55 -7.99 18.90 -0.48
N SER A 56 -7.72 19.45 0.70
CA SER A 56 -7.55 20.90 0.93
C SER A 56 -6.09 21.20 1.25
N LEU A 57 -5.57 22.31 0.74
CA LEU A 57 -4.22 22.77 1.05
C LEU A 57 -4.21 23.87 2.11
N ASP A 58 -5.38 24.22 2.65
CA ASP A 58 -5.50 25.22 3.69
C ASP A 58 -4.76 24.76 4.96
N LEU A 59 -4.02 25.69 5.55
CA LEU A 59 -3.35 25.48 6.82
C LEU A 59 -4.30 25.86 7.97
N PRO A 60 -4.39 25.05 9.03
CA PRO A 60 -5.11 25.46 10.22
C PRO A 60 -4.48 26.70 10.85
N ALA A 61 -5.25 27.40 11.69
CA ALA A 61 -4.76 28.57 12.41
C ALA A 61 -3.57 28.26 13.34
N ASN A 62 -3.34 26.98 13.67
CA ASN A 62 -2.18 26.54 14.44
C ASN A 62 -0.88 26.67 13.61
N GLN A 63 0.02 27.55 14.05
CA GLN A 63 1.30 27.86 13.37
C GLN A 63 2.31 26.70 13.37
N GLU A 64 2.09 25.64 14.15
CA GLU A 64 2.98 24.46 14.17
C GLU A 64 2.83 23.60 12.91
N ILE A 65 1.67 23.65 12.24
CA ILE A 65 1.39 22.83 11.06
C ILE A 65 1.83 23.58 9.81
N LYS A 66 2.97 23.15 9.27
CA LYS A 66 3.58 23.77 8.09
C LYS A 66 3.14 23.14 6.77
N GLN A 67 2.48 21.99 6.83
CA GLN A 67 2.06 21.23 5.65
C GLN A 67 0.70 20.56 5.93
N SER A 68 -0.20 20.71 4.95
CA SER A 68 -1.53 20.10 4.89
C SER A 68 -1.71 19.50 3.49
N GLY A 69 -2.81 18.83 3.24
CA GLY A 69 -3.17 18.23 1.96
C GLY A 69 -2.81 16.77 1.82
N TYR A 70 -3.19 15.93 2.79
CA TYR A 70 -3.05 14.48 2.66
C TYR A 70 -4.29 13.69 3.05
N ALA A 71 -4.45 12.54 2.40
CA ALA A 71 -5.39 11.49 2.75
C ALA A 71 -4.71 10.13 2.59
N ALA A 72 -5.01 9.18 3.46
CA ALA A 72 -4.41 7.85 3.42
C ALA A 72 -5.36 6.76 3.93
N ILE A 73 -5.16 5.56 3.41
CA ILE A 73 -5.70 4.31 3.94
C ILE A 73 -4.60 3.30 4.12
N ARG A 74 -4.71 2.45 5.13
CA ARG A 74 -3.80 1.31 5.34
C ARG A 74 -4.48 0.18 6.08
N THR A 75 -4.01 -1.04 5.89
CA THR A 75 -4.41 -2.17 6.73
C THR A 75 -4.03 -1.92 8.19
N ILE A 76 -4.90 -2.30 9.11
CA ILE A 76 -4.63 -2.25 10.55
C ILE A 76 -3.65 -3.38 10.90
N PRO A 77 -2.53 -3.11 11.60
CA PRO A 77 -1.65 -4.17 12.09
C PRO A 77 -2.41 -5.15 12.97
N LYS A 78 -2.19 -6.45 12.78
CA LYS A 78 -2.78 -7.46 13.66
C LYS A 78 -2.28 -7.29 15.09
N ALA A 79 -3.15 -7.58 16.06
CA ALA A 79 -2.81 -7.50 17.48
C ALA A 79 -1.59 -8.38 17.81
N GLN A 80 -0.77 -7.91 18.75
CA GLN A 80 0.37 -8.67 19.23
C GLN A 80 -0.10 -9.95 19.93
N THR A 81 0.57 -11.05 19.64
CA THR A 81 0.34 -12.35 20.27
C THR A 81 1.53 -12.71 21.16
N LEU A 82 1.41 -13.80 21.92
CA LEU A 82 2.53 -14.38 22.67
C LEU A 82 3.72 -14.78 21.77
N PHE A 83 3.49 -14.94 20.46
CA PHE A 83 4.50 -15.28 19.45
C PHE A 83 4.95 -14.07 18.62
N GLY A 84 4.62 -12.84 19.06
CA GLY A 84 4.91 -11.59 18.36
C GLY A 84 3.74 -11.06 17.54
N THR A 85 3.99 -9.98 16.79
CA THR A 85 3.00 -9.38 15.90
C THR A 85 2.92 -10.16 14.59
N PRO A 86 1.76 -10.70 14.20
CA PRO A 86 1.60 -11.36 12.92
C PRO A 86 1.93 -10.41 11.76
N CYS A 87 2.81 -10.85 10.86
CA CYS A 87 3.25 -10.11 9.69
C CYS A 87 3.17 -11.00 8.44
N TRP A 88 3.21 -10.39 7.26
CA TRP A 88 3.41 -11.11 6.01
C TRP A 88 4.91 -11.31 5.75
N ASP A 89 5.28 -12.55 5.41
CA ASP A 89 6.58 -12.83 4.81
C ASP A 89 6.45 -12.75 3.30
N THR A 90 6.99 -11.67 2.74
CA THR A 90 6.99 -11.39 1.32
C THR A 90 8.32 -11.74 0.64
N SER A 91 9.30 -12.29 1.37
CA SER A 91 10.67 -12.50 0.88
C SER A 91 10.77 -13.38 -0.37
N LEU A 92 9.82 -14.29 -0.57
CA LEU A 92 9.75 -15.20 -1.73
C LEU A 92 9.01 -14.62 -2.95
N PHE A 93 8.54 -13.39 -2.88
CA PHE A 93 7.83 -12.72 -3.97
C PHE A 93 8.71 -11.64 -4.58
N ARG A 94 8.44 -11.18 -5.80
CA ARG A 94 9.18 -10.05 -6.38
C ARG A 94 8.42 -8.74 -6.30
N TYR A 95 7.11 -8.82 -6.44
CA TYR A 95 6.27 -7.65 -6.65
C TYR A 95 5.21 -7.54 -5.57
N LEU A 96 4.95 -6.30 -5.13
CA LEU A 96 3.64 -5.94 -4.61
C LEU A 96 2.77 -5.57 -5.82
N ALA A 97 1.64 -6.25 -5.97
CA ALA A 97 0.70 -6.02 -7.05
C ALA A 97 -0.62 -5.49 -6.50
N LEU A 98 -1.17 -4.49 -7.20
CA LEU A 98 -2.46 -3.88 -6.90
C LEU A 98 -3.30 -3.88 -8.17
N HIS A 99 -4.56 -4.32 -8.07
CA HIS A 99 -5.54 -4.14 -9.14
C HIS A 99 -6.46 -2.99 -8.79
N VAL A 100 -6.38 -1.92 -9.58
CA VAL A 100 -6.94 -0.62 -9.24
C VAL A 100 -7.56 0.05 -10.45
N LYS A 101 -8.54 0.92 -10.19
CA LYS A 101 -9.14 1.84 -11.17
C LYS A 101 -9.24 3.20 -10.51
N GLY A 102 -8.41 4.14 -10.94
CA GLY A 102 -8.35 5.47 -10.33
C GLY A 102 -8.44 6.61 -11.31
N ASP A 103 -8.40 7.82 -10.77
CA ASP A 103 -8.38 9.06 -11.52
C ASP A 103 -6.95 9.44 -12.00
N LYS A 104 -6.72 10.73 -12.25
CA LYS A 104 -5.42 11.27 -12.73
C LYS A 104 -4.51 11.74 -11.58
N ARG A 105 -4.90 11.53 -10.32
CA ARG A 105 -4.13 11.95 -9.14
C ARG A 105 -2.90 11.06 -8.97
N LYS A 106 -1.91 11.58 -8.25
CA LYS A 106 -0.61 10.90 -8.04
C LYS A 106 -0.59 10.26 -6.66
N TYR A 107 -1.01 9.01 -6.59
CA TYR A 107 -1.04 8.24 -5.35
C TYR A 107 0.35 7.67 -5.00
N PHE A 108 0.51 7.26 -3.76
CA PHE A 108 1.62 6.45 -3.26
C PHE A 108 1.11 5.14 -2.71
N VAL A 109 1.86 4.06 -2.94
CA VAL A 109 1.72 2.80 -2.19
C VAL A 109 2.71 2.84 -1.04
N ASN A 110 2.22 2.46 0.13
CA ASN A 110 2.96 2.54 1.39
C ASN A 110 3.07 1.16 2.03
N ILE A 111 4.26 0.81 2.50
CA ILE A 111 4.52 -0.43 3.24
C ILE A 111 5.22 -0.08 4.54
N GLN A 112 4.67 -0.58 5.66
CA GLN A 112 5.33 -0.53 6.95
C GLN A 112 5.79 -1.94 7.32
N THR A 113 7.00 -2.06 7.86
CA THR A 113 7.56 -3.33 8.36
C THR A 113 7.68 -3.32 9.87
N ASP A 114 7.91 -4.48 10.49
CA ASP A 114 8.26 -4.56 11.92
C ASP A 114 9.74 -4.26 12.19
N GLY A 115 10.19 -3.13 11.65
CA GLY A 115 11.53 -2.59 11.88
C GLY A 115 11.67 -1.95 13.26
N VAL A 116 12.90 -1.49 13.53
CA VAL A 116 13.28 -0.81 14.77
C VAL A 116 12.57 0.54 14.88
N VAL A 117 12.61 1.34 13.82
CA VAL A 117 11.99 2.66 13.77
C VAL A 117 10.54 2.52 13.31
N LYS A 118 9.60 2.84 14.20
CA LYS A 118 8.15 2.63 13.92
C LYS A 118 7.56 3.68 12.98
N THR A 119 8.24 4.80 12.75
CA THR A 119 7.82 5.84 11.79
C THR A 119 8.36 5.60 10.38
N ASP A 120 9.18 4.56 10.18
CA ASP A 120 9.67 4.20 8.86
C ASP A 120 8.53 3.69 7.97
N LEU A 121 8.52 4.21 6.75
CA LEU A 121 7.58 3.85 5.71
C LEU A 121 8.31 3.71 4.38
N PHE A 122 8.13 2.57 3.74
CA PHE A 122 8.63 2.33 2.40
C PHE A 122 7.55 2.77 1.41
N GLN A 123 7.89 3.71 0.53
CA GLN A 123 6.93 4.34 -0.37
C GLN A 123 7.33 4.16 -1.84
N HIS A 124 6.34 3.94 -2.69
CA HIS A 124 6.50 3.98 -4.14
C HIS A 124 5.34 4.75 -4.77
N ARG A 125 5.60 5.49 -5.85
CA ARG A 125 4.53 6.18 -6.58
C ARG A 125 3.64 5.18 -7.31
N LEU A 126 2.33 5.31 -7.15
CA LEU A 126 1.35 4.56 -7.92
C LEU A 126 1.00 5.35 -9.18
N PHE A 127 1.57 4.95 -10.32
CA PHE A 127 1.27 5.55 -11.60
C PHE A 127 0.23 4.73 -12.35
N LEU A 128 -0.95 5.32 -12.57
CA LEU A 128 -1.99 4.73 -13.40
C LEU A 128 -1.77 5.14 -14.87
N ARG A 129 -1.66 4.15 -15.75
CA ARG A 129 -1.47 4.37 -17.20
C ARG A 129 -2.79 4.57 -17.91
N THR A 130 -3.88 4.03 -17.36
CA THR A 130 -5.22 4.08 -17.93
C THR A 130 -6.23 4.59 -16.92
N PRO A 131 -6.20 5.88 -16.55
CA PRO A 131 -7.19 6.47 -15.64
C PRO A 131 -8.63 6.17 -16.06
N GLY A 132 -9.46 5.77 -15.10
CA GLY A 132 -10.85 5.35 -15.31
C GLY A 132 -11.02 3.90 -15.78
N GLN A 133 -9.94 3.17 -16.05
CA GLN A 133 -9.96 1.74 -16.38
C GLN A 133 -9.25 0.91 -15.30
N TRP A 134 -9.67 -0.34 -15.16
CA TRP A 134 -8.99 -1.29 -14.30
C TRP A 134 -7.62 -1.66 -14.88
N GLU A 135 -6.57 -1.55 -14.08
CA GLU A 135 -5.23 -2.00 -14.44
C GLU A 135 -4.54 -2.68 -13.25
N THR A 136 -3.61 -3.58 -13.54
CA THR A 136 -2.76 -4.21 -12.54
C THR A 136 -1.40 -3.55 -12.54
N VAL A 137 -1.06 -2.87 -11.45
CA VAL A 137 0.26 -2.28 -11.24
C VAL A 137 1.11 -3.24 -10.41
N MET A 138 2.27 -3.62 -10.94
CA MET A 138 3.23 -4.48 -10.26
C MET A 138 4.48 -3.67 -9.92
N ILE A 139 4.76 -3.52 -8.63
CA ILE A 139 5.87 -2.72 -8.12
C ILE A 139 6.89 -3.68 -7.49
N PRO A 140 8.13 -3.77 -8.00
CA PRO A 140 9.18 -4.52 -7.34
C PRO A 140 9.39 -4.01 -5.91
N PHE A 141 9.47 -4.90 -4.92
CA PHE A 141 9.67 -4.47 -3.53
C PHE A 141 10.97 -3.67 -3.34
N LYS A 142 12.01 -3.98 -4.14
CA LYS A 142 13.29 -3.26 -4.15
C LYS A 142 13.20 -1.81 -4.65
N ASP A 143 12.13 -1.44 -5.34
CA ASP A 143 11.97 -0.09 -5.89
C ASP A 143 11.33 0.87 -4.87
N PHE A 144 10.81 0.36 -3.74
CA PHE A 144 10.29 1.20 -2.67
C PHE A 144 11.41 1.96 -1.96
N ILE A 145 11.17 3.25 -1.70
CA ILE A 145 12.12 4.15 -1.05
C ILE A 145 11.74 4.33 0.41
N LEU A 146 12.73 4.25 1.30
CA LEU A 146 12.53 4.51 2.71
C LEU A 146 12.31 6.01 2.97
N THR A 147 11.25 6.28 3.72
CA THR A 147 10.88 7.61 4.21
C THR A 147 10.59 7.54 5.71
N ASN A 148 10.73 8.67 6.40
CA ASN A 148 10.36 8.86 7.79
C ASN A 148 9.64 10.20 7.92
N ASN A 149 8.43 10.20 8.48
CA ASN A 149 7.59 11.41 8.60
C ASN A 149 7.47 12.20 7.27
N GLY A 150 7.34 11.49 6.14
CA GLY A 150 7.22 12.09 4.80
C GLY A 150 8.54 12.57 4.17
N MET A 151 9.68 12.40 4.85
CA MET A 151 11.00 12.78 4.36
C MET A 151 11.76 11.56 3.88
N ILE A 152 12.32 11.63 2.66
CA ILE A 152 13.21 10.58 2.12
C ILE A 152 14.44 10.49 3.01
N GLN A 153 14.80 9.29 3.42
CA GLN A 153 16.01 9.06 4.20
C GLN A 153 17.23 9.04 3.29
N GLU A 154 18.33 9.67 3.71
CA GLU A 154 19.59 9.63 2.95
C GLU A 154 20.19 8.22 2.99
N ASP A 155 20.22 7.63 4.18
CA ASP A 155 20.64 6.25 4.39
C ASP A 155 19.48 5.30 4.10
N GLN A 156 19.47 4.77 2.87
CA GLN A 156 18.52 3.74 2.47
C GLN A 156 18.94 2.38 3.05
N ILE A 157 17.97 1.67 3.64
CA ILE A 157 18.11 0.28 4.07
C ILE A 157 17.15 -0.60 3.29
N GLU A 158 17.48 -1.88 3.18
CA GLU A 158 16.57 -2.85 2.57
C GLU A 158 15.32 -3.03 3.44
N MET A 159 14.18 -3.16 2.78
CA MET A 159 12.91 -3.43 3.44
C MET A 159 12.97 -4.77 4.17
N PHE A 160 12.49 -4.83 5.42
CA PHE A 160 12.42 -6.09 6.17
C PHE A 160 11.23 -6.96 5.69
N ARG A 161 11.40 -7.59 4.52
CA ARG A 161 10.34 -8.25 3.76
C ARG A 161 9.69 -9.44 4.46
N GLN A 162 10.37 -10.05 5.43
CA GLN A 162 9.85 -11.15 6.26
C GLN A 162 8.81 -10.68 7.29
N LYS A 163 8.78 -9.38 7.57
CA LYS A 163 7.89 -8.78 8.58
C LYS A 163 7.15 -7.57 8.05
N VAL A 164 6.47 -7.70 6.91
CA VAL A 164 5.57 -6.64 6.44
C VAL A 164 4.34 -6.58 7.36
N LYS A 165 4.08 -5.40 7.94
CA LYS A 165 3.01 -5.18 8.92
C LYS A 165 1.77 -4.56 8.32
N THR A 166 1.94 -3.59 7.43
CA THR A 166 0.83 -2.91 6.77
C THR A 166 1.13 -2.60 5.32
N VAL A 167 0.08 -2.59 4.51
CA VAL A 167 0.08 -2.01 3.18
C VAL A 167 -1.01 -0.95 3.09
N GLY A 168 -0.80 0.09 2.30
CA GLY A 168 -1.75 1.19 2.18
C GLY A 168 -1.55 2.02 0.93
N ILE A 169 -2.49 2.93 0.70
CA ILE A 169 -2.45 3.93 -0.36
C ILE A 169 -2.58 5.31 0.28
N SER A 170 -1.80 6.28 -0.17
CA SER A 170 -1.97 7.67 0.23
C SER A 170 -1.97 8.61 -0.97
N LEU A 171 -2.52 9.79 -0.76
CA LEU A 171 -2.49 10.91 -1.66
C LEU A 171 -1.89 12.11 -0.93
N MET A 172 -0.83 12.67 -1.51
CA MET A 172 -0.11 13.85 -1.00
C MET A 172 0.52 14.64 -2.15
N ASP A 173 -0.22 14.77 -3.25
CA ASP A 173 0.28 15.33 -4.51
C ASP A 173 0.26 16.86 -4.58
N ARG A 174 -0.07 17.51 -3.46
CA ARG A 174 -0.17 18.98 -3.30
C ARG A 174 -1.10 19.63 -4.32
N GLN A 175 -2.15 18.92 -4.73
CA GLN A 175 -3.21 19.44 -5.57
C GLN A 175 -4.50 19.51 -4.75
N GLU A 176 -5.14 20.66 -4.73
CA GLU A 176 -6.47 20.80 -4.14
C GLU A 176 -7.51 20.12 -5.03
N GLY A 177 -8.58 19.59 -4.43
CA GLY A 177 -9.71 19.04 -5.17
C GLY A 177 -9.98 17.56 -4.90
N PRO A 178 -10.98 17.00 -5.60
CA PRO A 178 -11.44 15.64 -5.37
C PRO A 178 -10.40 14.60 -5.79
N PHE A 179 -10.51 13.42 -5.18
CA PHE A 179 -9.78 12.23 -5.58
C PHE A 179 -10.65 10.98 -5.46
N SER A 180 -10.37 9.95 -6.26
CA SER A 180 -11.00 8.64 -6.18
C SER A 180 -10.13 7.54 -6.80
N ILE A 181 -9.93 6.46 -6.05
CA ILE A 181 -9.32 5.23 -6.51
C ILE A 181 -10.09 4.02 -5.97
N GLU A 182 -10.49 3.12 -6.87
CA GLU A 182 -11.06 1.82 -6.55
C GLU A 182 -9.96 0.75 -6.51
N ILE A 183 -10.10 -0.20 -5.59
CA ILE A 183 -9.13 -1.24 -5.27
C ILE A 183 -9.90 -2.56 -5.19
N ASP A 184 -9.55 -3.52 -6.05
CA ASP A 184 -10.12 -4.88 -5.99
C ASP A 184 -9.28 -5.77 -5.06
N TRP A 185 -7.96 -5.74 -5.22
CA TRP A 185 -7.05 -6.52 -4.37
C TRP A 185 -5.64 -5.95 -4.30
N ILE A 186 -4.95 -6.34 -3.22
CA ILE A 186 -3.51 -6.13 -3.02
C ILE A 186 -2.88 -7.46 -2.60
N LYS A 187 -1.82 -7.87 -3.31
CA LYS A 187 -1.12 -9.14 -3.04
C LYS A 187 0.36 -9.03 -3.35
N ALA A 188 1.17 -9.84 -2.67
CA ALA A 188 2.54 -10.10 -3.12
C ALA A 188 2.50 -11.21 -4.18
N MET A 189 3.28 -11.09 -5.26
CA MET A 189 3.27 -12.10 -6.32
C MET A 189 4.61 -12.21 -7.07
N ASN A 190 4.75 -13.33 -7.76
CA ASN A 190 5.74 -13.55 -8.80
C ASN A 190 5.04 -13.65 -10.17
N THR A 191 5.77 -13.36 -11.25
CA THR A 191 5.34 -13.76 -12.59
C THR A 191 5.77 -15.21 -12.84
N GLU A 192 5.44 -15.75 -14.00
CA GLU A 192 5.96 -17.06 -14.43
C GLU A 192 7.50 -17.08 -14.59
N PHE A 193 8.10 -15.91 -14.76
CA PHE A 193 9.54 -15.73 -14.98
C PHE A 193 10.29 -15.25 -13.73
N THR A 194 9.67 -15.21 -12.55
CA THR A 194 10.33 -14.70 -11.33
C THR A 194 10.14 -15.61 -10.14
N GLU A 195 11.14 -15.62 -9.25
CA GLU A 195 11.10 -16.33 -7.97
C GLU A 195 11.86 -15.50 -6.94
N GLY A 196 11.12 -14.81 -6.06
CA GLY A 196 11.70 -13.77 -5.23
C GLY A 196 12.41 -12.72 -6.09
N ASP A 197 13.59 -12.30 -5.67
CA ASP A 197 14.37 -11.32 -6.44
C ASP A 197 15.17 -11.95 -7.60
N MET A 198 14.94 -13.23 -7.94
CA MET A 198 15.63 -13.94 -9.03
C MET A 198 14.76 -14.13 -10.29
N ASP A 199 15.41 -14.12 -11.46
CA ASP A 199 14.77 -14.49 -12.72
C ASP A 199 14.76 -16.01 -12.88
N ARG A 200 13.63 -16.56 -13.31
CA ARG A 200 13.53 -17.97 -13.70
C ARG A 200 13.96 -18.11 -15.15
N ILE A 201 14.95 -18.97 -15.37
CA ILE A 201 15.33 -19.38 -16.71
C ILE A 201 14.21 -20.27 -17.26
N PRO A 202 13.62 -19.96 -18.43
CA PRO A 202 12.62 -20.82 -19.04
C PRO A 202 13.18 -22.24 -19.22
N PRO A 203 12.38 -23.31 -19.01
CA PRO A 203 12.81 -24.65 -19.37
C PRO A 203 13.27 -24.66 -20.83
N LYS A 204 14.45 -25.22 -21.12
CA LYS A 204 14.87 -25.43 -22.51
C LYS A 204 13.79 -26.31 -23.18
N GLU A 205 13.21 -25.83 -24.28
CA GLU A 205 12.36 -26.68 -25.13
C GLU A 205 13.18 -27.94 -25.47
N LYS A 206 12.61 -29.10 -25.18
CA LYS A 206 13.21 -30.37 -25.63
C LYS A 206 13.10 -30.36 -27.16
N ALA A 207 14.25 -30.23 -27.82
CA ALA A 207 14.40 -30.45 -29.25
C ALA A 207 14.00 -31.88 -29.64
#